data_AF-W9WPF9-F1
#
_entry.id   AF-W9WPF9-F1
#
_cell.length_a   1.000
_cell.length_b   1.000
_cell.length_c   1.000
_cell.angle_alpha   90.00
_cell.angle_beta   90.00
_cell.angle_gamma   90.00
#
_symmetry.space_group_name_H-M   'P 1'
#
loop_
_entity.id
_entity.type
_entity.pdbx_description
1 polymer ?
#
loop_
_entity_poly.entity_id
_entity_poly.type
_entity_poly.pdbx_seq_one_letter_code
_entity_poly.pdbx_strand_id
1 'polypeptide(L)'
;MHWGALKRLLLERGGFPALRHNTPMHTKLVWSFIALSGPTPDGNPAYEDSYTELAAATPGSPAKGSKSAFRSSCEEFVQFFDNRRRQALTNLPSTPAQQREFRSHRFQNTIFQEGTELSRALESRDTGFLSADKRRSVDNCRMACLIYLNLIMAEYGVLSPATENYLRSLQRILDQDDDDSSLTAEHLLWTLLAAFPPEEHYKRIWKMCRLVAVVKCARAHTWVAVENALRTFLRAPESVAGLEAVTSGWNREDFLTEVQRQEGTDEVAALFHTRHGADVPCSEGCQICALKPATF
;
A
#
# COMPACT_ATOMS: atom_id res chain seq x y z
N MET A 1 1.12 -22.36 7.55
CA MET A 1 -0.14 -21.62 7.84
C MET A 1 -0.87 -21.42 6.51
N HIS A 2 -2.13 -21.85 6.38
CA HIS A 2 -2.86 -21.75 5.12
C HIS A 2 -3.43 -20.34 4.94
N TRP A 3 -2.69 -19.50 4.22
CA TRP A 3 -3.03 -18.10 4.01
C TRP A 3 -4.43 -17.91 3.40
N GLY A 4 -4.83 -18.77 2.46
CA GLY A 4 -6.16 -18.77 1.88
C GLY A 4 -7.29 -19.05 2.89
N ALA A 5 -7.06 -19.93 3.88
CA ALA A 5 -8.05 -20.25 4.91
C ALA A 5 -8.22 -19.08 5.91
N LEU A 6 -7.10 -18.48 6.34
CA LEU A 6 -7.11 -17.29 7.19
C LEU A 6 -7.80 -16.11 6.48
N LYS A 7 -7.52 -15.93 5.19
CA LYS A 7 -8.18 -14.90 4.36
C LYS A 7 -9.70 -15.10 4.31
N ARG A 8 -10.18 -16.32 4.08
CA ARG A 8 -11.63 -16.63 4.09
C ARG A 8 -12.25 -16.36 5.46
N LEU A 9 -11.60 -16.83 6.53
CA LEU A 9 -12.07 -16.57 7.89
C LEU A 9 -12.17 -15.07 8.18
N LEU A 10 -11.21 -14.26 7.73
CA LEU A 10 -11.27 -12.81 7.91
C LEU A 10 -12.44 -12.19 7.16
N LEU A 11 -12.68 -12.60 5.90
CA LEU A 11 -13.83 -12.12 5.13
C LEU A 11 -15.15 -12.49 5.81
N GLU A 12 -15.31 -13.75 6.25
CA GLU A 12 -16.50 -14.22 6.98
C GLU A 12 -16.77 -13.44 8.28
N ARG A 13 -15.75 -12.80 8.85
CA ARG A 13 -15.85 -12.03 10.09
C ARG A 13 -15.92 -10.52 9.87
N GLY A 14 -16.04 -10.04 8.63
CA GLY A 14 -16.15 -8.62 8.31
C GLY A 14 -14.82 -7.91 8.02
N GLY A 15 -13.80 -8.67 7.60
CA GLY A 15 -12.53 -8.14 7.11
C GLY A 15 -11.61 -7.56 8.20
N PHE A 16 -10.66 -6.72 7.78
CA PHE A 16 -9.80 -6.00 8.73
C PHE A 16 -10.54 -5.07 9.71
N PRO A 17 -11.69 -4.44 9.34
CA PRO A 17 -12.47 -3.64 10.29
C PRO A 17 -12.89 -4.36 11.56
N ALA A 18 -13.17 -5.66 11.50
CA ALA A 18 -13.54 -6.46 12.66
C ALA A 18 -12.44 -6.52 13.75
N LEU A 19 -11.19 -6.22 13.37
CA LEU A 19 -10.03 -6.28 14.26
C LEU A 19 -9.65 -4.93 14.86
N ARG A 20 -10.39 -3.84 14.56
CA ARG A 20 -10.03 -2.48 15.02
C ARG A 20 -9.89 -2.32 16.53
N HIS A 21 -10.54 -3.19 17.31
CA HIS A 21 -10.48 -3.22 18.77
C HIS A 21 -9.36 -4.13 19.33
N ASN A 22 -8.59 -4.79 18.46
CA ASN A 22 -7.43 -5.60 18.81
C ASN A 22 -6.24 -5.19 17.94
N THR A 23 -5.61 -4.06 18.30
CA THR A 23 -4.51 -3.45 17.54
C THR A 23 -3.36 -4.42 17.26
N PRO A 24 -2.84 -5.20 18.24
CA PRO A 24 -1.75 -6.13 17.96
C PRO A 24 -2.11 -7.19 16.91
N MET A 25 -3.34 -7.73 16.96
CA MET A 25 -3.80 -8.71 15.99
C MET A 25 -4.05 -8.09 14.62
N HIS A 26 -4.67 -6.91 14.57
CA HIS A 26 -4.88 -6.16 13.34
C HIS A 26 -3.55 -5.86 12.65
N THR A 27 -2.59 -5.27 13.36
CA THR A 27 -1.26 -4.93 12.83
C THR A 27 -0.57 -6.17 12.26
N LYS A 28 -0.53 -7.28 13.02
CA LYS A 28 0.07 -8.53 12.57
C LYS A 28 -0.58 -9.06 11.29
N LEU A 29 -1.90 -9.11 11.25
CA LEU A 29 -2.63 -9.65 10.10
C LEU A 29 -2.52 -8.78 8.86
N VAL A 30 -2.61 -7.46 9.01
CA VAL A 30 -2.42 -6.52 7.90
C VAL A 30 -1.00 -6.60 7.37
N TRP A 31 -0.01 -6.60 8.26
CA TRP A 31 1.40 -6.73 7.88
C TRP A 31 1.64 -8.04 7.12
N SER A 32 1.19 -9.17 7.66
CA SER A 32 1.30 -10.47 7.00
C SER A 32 0.59 -10.50 5.65
N PHE A 33 -0.56 -9.83 5.54
CA PHE A 33 -1.28 -9.74 4.27
C PHE A 33 -0.50 -8.96 3.21
N ILE A 34 0.08 -7.84 3.58
CA ILE A 34 0.89 -7.04 2.66
C ILE A 34 2.16 -7.78 2.29
N ALA A 35 2.90 -8.29 3.27
CA ALA A 35 4.16 -8.98 3.06
C ALA A 35 3.98 -10.24 2.19
N LEU A 36 3.06 -11.12 2.59
CA LEU A 36 3.05 -12.51 2.14
C LEU A 36 1.99 -12.83 1.08
N SER A 37 0.93 -12.02 0.95
CA SER A 37 -0.10 -12.30 -0.07
C SER A 37 0.39 -11.94 -1.47
N GLY A 38 0.12 -12.82 -2.42
CA GLY A 38 0.16 -12.46 -3.85
C GLY A 38 -0.96 -11.49 -4.26
N PRO A 39 -0.97 -11.05 -5.52
CA PRO A 39 -2.04 -10.25 -6.09
C PRO A 39 -3.36 -11.00 -5.91
N THR A 40 -4.36 -10.32 -5.35
CA THR A 40 -5.66 -10.94 -5.15
C THR A 40 -6.76 -9.96 -5.53
N PRO A 41 -7.19 -9.96 -6.81
CA PRO A 41 -8.29 -9.12 -7.25
C PRO A 41 -9.58 -9.48 -6.52
N ASP A 42 -9.76 -10.76 -6.14
CA ASP A 42 -10.91 -11.19 -5.34
C ASP A 42 -10.58 -11.40 -3.86
N GLY A 43 -11.51 -10.96 -3.00
CA GLY A 43 -11.54 -11.28 -1.57
C GLY A 43 -10.48 -10.59 -0.71
N ASN A 44 -9.90 -9.45 -1.11
CA ASN A 44 -9.05 -8.70 -0.18
C ASN A 44 -9.86 -8.31 1.08
N PRO A 45 -9.42 -8.67 2.31
CA PRO A 45 -10.12 -8.30 3.54
C PRO A 45 -10.26 -6.79 3.79
N ALA A 46 -9.58 -5.95 3.00
CA ALA A 46 -9.73 -4.51 2.99
C ALA A 46 -10.84 -3.98 2.06
N TYR A 47 -11.42 -4.82 1.18
CA TYR A 47 -12.56 -4.47 0.32
C TYR A 47 -13.89 -4.45 1.09
N GLU A 48 -13.96 -5.13 2.23
CA GLU A 48 -15.11 -5.10 3.13
C GLU A 48 -15.23 -3.73 3.79
N ASP A 49 -16.06 -2.86 3.21
CA ASP A 49 -16.38 -1.57 3.81
C ASP A 49 -17.58 -1.75 4.74
N SER A 50 -17.28 -2.13 5.98
CA SER A 50 -18.26 -2.37 7.04
C SER A 50 -19.26 -1.23 7.31
N TYR A 51 -19.06 -0.03 6.74
CA TYR A 51 -20.01 1.07 6.84
C TYR A 51 -21.05 1.12 5.71
N THR A 52 -20.72 0.62 4.52
CA THR A 52 -21.59 0.75 3.34
C THR A 52 -22.55 -0.43 3.22
N GLU A 53 -22.17 -1.63 3.69
CA GLU A 53 -22.99 -2.84 3.55
C GLU A 53 -24.01 -3.03 4.68
N LEU A 54 -23.73 -2.55 5.89
CA LEU A 54 -24.70 -2.58 7.00
C LEU A 54 -25.86 -1.59 6.80
N ALA A 55 -25.64 -0.48 6.08
CA ALA A 55 -26.70 0.47 5.72
C ALA A 55 -27.50 0.03 4.48
N ALA A 56 -26.96 -0.86 3.65
CA ALA A 56 -27.58 -1.36 2.42
C ALA A 56 -28.19 -2.77 2.54
N ALA A 57 -28.17 -3.36 3.74
CA ALA A 57 -28.78 -4.65 4.03
C ALA A 57 -30.32 -4.57 4.05
N THR A 58 -30.91 -4.27 2.90
CA THR A 58 -32.29 -4.63 2.59
C THR A 58 -32.30 -6.14 2.28
N PRO A 59 -33.16 -6.95 2.91
CA PRO A 59 -33.25 -8.38 2.59
C PRO A 59 -33.60 -8.54 1.09
N GLY A 60 -32.66 -9.06 0.30
CA GLY A 60 -32.88 -9.39 -1.11
C GLY A 60 -32.11 -8.56 -2.15
N SER A 61 -31.25 -7.60 -1.76
CA SER A 61 -30.31 -7.00 -2.73
C SER A 61 -29.08 -7.90 -2.87
N PRO A 62 -28.65 -8.28 -4.10
CA PRO A 62 -27.43 -9.05 -4.27
C PRO A 62 -26.27 -8.23 -3.71
N ALA A 63 -25.48 -8.84 -2.83
CA ALA A 63 -24.21 -8.29 -2.37
C ALA A 63 -23.45 -7.80 -3.61
N LYS A 64 -23.06 -6.53 -3.63
CA LYS A 64 -22.21 -6.00 -4.70
C LYS A 64 -20.96 -6.86 -4.71
N GLY A 65 -20.84 -7.76 -5.68
CA GLY A 65 -19.83 -8.82 -5.66
C GLY A 65 -18.40 -8.25 -5.57
N SER A 66 -17.48 -9.04 -5.02
CA SER A 66 -16.03 -8.78 -4.89
C SER A 66 -15.41 -8.07 -6.11
N LYS A 67 -15.83 -8.44 -7.33
CA LYS A 67 -15.40 -7.83 -8.61
C LYS A 67 -15.68 -6.32 -8.69
N SER A 68 -16.83 -5.88 -8.19
CA SER A 68 -17.18 -4.45 -8.14
C SER A 68 -16.30 -3.67 -7.17
N ALA A 69 -15.85 -4.30 -6.08
CA ALA A 69 -14.97 -3.68 -5.08
C ALA A 69 -13.51 -3.57 -5.57
N PHE A 70 -13.02 -4.58 -6.31
CA PHE A 70 -11.71 -4.48 -6.96
C PHE A 70 -11.67 -3.35 -7.99
N ARG A 71 -12.66 -3.30 -8.89
CA ARG A 71 -12.77 -2.23 -9.88
C ARG A 71 -12.85 -0.85 -9.23
N SER A 72 -13.66 -0.70 -8.18
CA SER A 72 -13.73 0.53 -7.40
C SER A 72 -12.37 0.89 -6.77
N SER A 73 -11.60 -0.10 -6.33
CA SER A 73 -10.24 0.12 -5.80
C SER A 73 -9.24 0.51 -6.88
N CYS A 74 -9.39 0.01 -8.11
CA CYS A 74 -8.60 0.44 -9.26
C CYS A 74 -8.86 1.93 -9.58
N GLU A 75 -10.12 2.34 -9.56
CA GLU A 75 -10.51 3.74 -9.72
C GLU A 75 -10.00 4.60 -8.55
N GLU A 76 -10.10 4.09 -7.31
CA GLU A 76 -9.55 4.75 -6.11
C GLU A 76 -8.04 4.96 -6.22
N PHE A 77 -7.30 3.97 -6.75
CA PHE A 77 -5.86 4.08 -6.96
C PHE A 77 -5.49 5.15 -7.99
N VAL A 78 -6.17 5.14 -9.15
CA VAL A 78 -5.96 6.15 -10.19
C VAL A 78 -6.25 7.55 -9.64
N GLN A 79 -7.37 7.72 -8.94
CA GLN A 79 -7.72 9.01 -8.35
C GLN A 79 -6.69 9.47 -7.33
N PHE A 80 -6.23 8.55 -6.46
CA PHE A 80 -5.16 8.82 -5.51
C PHE A 80 -3.89 9.30 -6.22
N PHE A 81 -3.44 8.58 -7.24
CA PHE A 81 -2.22 8.89 -7.97
C PHE A 81 -2.31 10.24 -8.69
N ASP A 82 -3.41 10.49 -9.40
CA ASP A 82 -3.64 11.74 -10.14
C ASP A 82 -3.75 12.93 -9.19
N ASN A 83 -4.39 12.75 -8.03
CA ASN A 83 -4.46 13.80 -7.00
C ASN A 83 -3.07 14.11 -6.43
N ARG A 84 -2.24 13.09 -6.17
CA ARG A 84 -0.86 13.29 -5.73
C ARG A 84 -0.03 14.03 -6.77
N ARG A 85 -0.14 13.65 -8.04
CA ARG A 85 0.51 14.36 -9.15
C ARG A 85 0.08 15.83 -9.21
N ARG A 86 -1.23 16.10 -9.11
CA ARG A 86 -1.77 17.47 -9.11
C ARG A 86 -1.25 18.28 -7.92
N GLN A 87 -1.28 17.71 -6.71
CA GLN A 87 -0.75 18.37 -5.51
C GLN A 87 0.75 18.65 -5.63
N ALA A 88 1.54 17.72 -6.17
CA ALA A 88 2.96 17.92 -6.43
C ALA A 88 3.18 19.09 -7.42
N LEU A 89 2.40 19.16 -8.50
CA LEU A 89 2.45 20.27 -9.46
C LEU A 89 2.08 21.62 -8.81
N THR A 90 1.03 21.65 -8.01
CA THR A 90 0.58 22.87 -7.32
C THR A 90 1.60 23.39 -6.31
N ASN A 91 2.36 22.50 -5.69
CA ASN A 91 3.36 22.86 -4.69
C ASN A 91 4.73 23.23 -5.29
N LEU A 92 4.87 23.21 -6.61
CA LEU A 92 6.11 23.64 -7.27
C LEU A 92 6.32 25.15 -7.07
N PRO A 93 7.51 25.57 -6.60
CA PRO A 93 7.79 26.99 -6.44
C PRO A 93 7.83 27.68 -7.81
N SER A 94 6.95 28.65 -8.02
CA SER A 94 6.85 29.43 -9.26
C SER A 94 7.53 30.79 -9.17
N THR A 95 7.89 31.23 -7.96
CA THR A 95 8.56 32.51 -7.70
C THR A 95 9.79 32.36 -6.80
N PRO A 96 10.77 33.28 -6.85
CA PRO A 96 11.93 33.26 -5.94
C PRO A 96 11.58 33.39 -4.45
N ALA A 97 10.41 33.94 -4.11
CA ALA A 97 9.91 34.00 -2.74
C ALA A 97 9.40 32.62 -2.28
N GLN A 98 8.56 31.98 -3.10
CA GLN A 98 8.11 30.60 -2.86
C GLN A 98 9.27 29.61 -2.82
N GLN A 99 10.31 29.81 -3.62
CA GLN A 99 11.48 28.94 -3.58
C GLN A 99 12.29 29.09 -2.30
N ARG A 100 12.30 30.30 -1.70
CA ARG A 100 12.89 30.53 -0.38
C ARG A 100 12.05 29.91 0.73
N GLU A 101 10.73 30.05 0.67
CA GLU A 101 9.79 29.41 1.60
C GLU A 101 9.84 27.88 1.52
N PHE A 102 9.86 27.34 0.30
CA PHE A 102 10.05 25.91 0.04
C PHE A 102 11.36 25.40 0.67
N ARG A 103 12.48 26.11 0.48
CA ARG A 103 13.75 25.78 1.13
C ARG A 103 13.71 25.92 2.66
N SER A 104 12.82 26.75 3.20
CA SER A 104 12.67 26.95 4.64
C SER A 104 11.96 25.78 5.34
N HIS A 105 11.13 25.01 4.63
CA HIS A 105 10.60 23.71 5.08
C HIS A 105 11.66 22.60 5.00
N ARG A 106 12.80 22.85 5.66
CA ARG A 106 14.01 22.04 5.53
C ARG A 106 13.74 20.58 5.91
N PHE A 107 13.01 20.34 6.99
CA PHE A 107 12.81 18.99 7.53
C PHE A 107 12.09 18.05 6.55
N GLN A 108 10.93 18.47 6.03
CA GLN A 108 10.13 17.67 5.09
C GLN A 108 10.89 17.39 3.80
N ASN A 109 11.63 18.38 3.30
CA ASN A 109 12.43 18.25 2.08
C ASN A 109 13.68 17.39 2.27
N THR A 110 14.20 17.25 3.50
CA THR A 110 15.40 16.46 3.79
C THR A 110 15.13 15.04 4.27
N ILE A 111 14.00 14.78 4.93
CA ILE A 111 13.74 13.47 5.58
C ILE A 111 13.62 12.31 4.57
N PHE A 112 13.35 12.61 3.29
CA PHE A 112 13.32 11.62 2.20
C PHE A 112 14.54 11.71 1.26
N GLN A 113 15.54 12.53 1.60
CA GLN A 113 16.80 12.60 0.87
C GLN A 113 17.70 11.41 1.22
N GLU A 114 18.58 11.11 0.28
CA GLU A 114 19.55 10.02 0.38
C GLU A 114 20.38 10.12 1.67
N GLY A 115 20.62 8.97 2.30
CA GLY A 115 21.40 8.87 3.55
C GLY A 115 20.56 8.90 4.84
N THR A 116 19.33 9.41 4.81
CA THR A 116 18.42 9.34 5.97
C THR A 116 17.95 7.90 6.23
N GLU A 117 17.61 7.57 7.49
CA GLU A 117 17.03 6.26 7.86
C GLU A 117 15.77 5.96 7.02
N LEU A 118 14.86 6.94 6.93
CA LEU A 118 13.61 6.80 6.19
C LEU A 118 13.84 6.62 4.68
N SER A 119 14.80 7.33 4.08
CA SER A 119 15.19 7.06 2.69
C SER A 119 15.75 5.65 2.54
N ARG A 120 16.64 5.22 3.44
CA ARG A 120 17.28 3.89 3.39
C ARG A 120 16.26 2.76 3.51
N ALA A 121 15.29 2.87 4.41
CA ALA A 121 14.22 1.88 4.53
C ALA A 121 13.31 1.83 3.31
N LEU A 122 13.15 2.97 2.64
CA LEU A 122 12.38 3.03 1.41
C LEU A 122 13.22 2.63 0.21
N GLU A 123 14.54 2.63 0.19
CA GLU A 123 15.38 2.38 -0.99
C GLU A 123 15.16 0.99 -1.62
N SER A 124 15.25 0.94 -2.95
CA SER A 124 15.27 -0.33 -3.70
C SER A 124 16.67 -0.94 -3.61
N ARG A 125 16.98 -1.63 -2.51
CA ARG A 125 18.27 -2.33 -2.39
C ARG A 125 18.18 -3.73 -2.95
N ASP A 126 19.25 -4.18 -3.61
CA ASP A 126 19.46 -5.62 -3.74
C ASP A 126 19.65 -6.14 -2.32
N THR A 127 18.62 -6.82 -1.84
CA THR A 127 18.54 -7.28 -0.46
C THR A 127 19.49 -8.45 -0.20
N GLY A 128 20.13 -8.99 -1.23
CA GLY A 128 21.02 -10.15 -1.12
C GLY A 128 20.29 -11.44 -0.70
N PHE A 129 18.97 -11.39 -0.54
CA PHE A 129 18.18 -12.57 -0.19
C PHE A 129 18.18 -13.53 -1.37
N LEU A 130 18.52 -14.80 -1.10
CA LEU A 130 18.42 -15.87 -2.10
C LEU A 130 16.95 -16.25 -2.37
N SER A 131 16.09 -16.16 -1.34
CA SER A 131 14.66 -16.47 -1.43
C SER A 131 13.89 -15.41 -2.20
N ALA A 132 13.19 -15.82 -3.26
CA ALA A 132 12.32 -14.94 -4.03
C ALA A 132 11.12 -14.42 -3.22
N ASP A 133 10.56 -15.26 -2.34
CA ASP A 133 9.46 -14.87 -1.44
C ASP A 133 9.88 -13.78 -0.46
N LYS A 134 11.12 -13.86 0.06
CA LYS A 134 11.64 -12.84 0.98
C LYS A 134 11.87 -11.51 0.25
N ARG A 135 12.44 -11.53 -0.96
CA ARG A 135 12.57 -10.30 -1.79
C ARG A 135 11.21 -9.67 -2.06
N ARG A 136 10.22 -10.49 -2.40
CA ARG A 136 8.83 -10.09 -2.65
C ARG A 136 8.18 -9.45 -1.41
N SER A 137 8.39 -10.02 -0.23
CA SER A 137 7.90 -9.46 1.03
C SER A 137 8.39 -8.03 1.25
N VAL A 138 9.70 -7.81 1.08
CA VAL A 138 10.31 -6.48 1.23
C VAL A 138 9.76 -5.49 0.20
N ASP A 139 9.64 -5.88 -1.07
CA ASP A 139 9.09 -5.04 -2.13
C ASP A 139 7.63 -4.63 -1.86
N ASN A 140 6.82 -5.57 -1.40
CA ASN A 140 5.43 -5.31 -1.04
C ASN A 140 5.34 -4.33 0.14
N CYS A 141 6.15 -4.54 1.19
CA CYS A 141 6.18 -3.67 2.35
C CYS A 141 6.65 -2.26 1.98
N ARG A 142 7.65 -2.14 1.10
CA ARG A 142 8.16 -0.87 0.60
C ARG A 142 7.10 -0.10 -0.18
N MET A 143 6.42 -0.75 -1.11
CA MET A 143 5.31 -0.13 -1.85
C MET A 143 4.19 0.33 -0.91
N ALA A 144 3.86 -0.49 0.11
CA ALA A 144 2.89 -0.12 1.12
C ALA A 144 3.30 1.12 1.92
N CYS A 145 4.57 1.20 2.37
CA CYS A 145 5.10 2.38 3.04
C CYS A 145 5.00 3.63 2.15
N LEU A 146 5.39 3.52 0.88
CA LEU A 146 5.31 4.63 -0.08
C LEU A 146 3.88 5.13 -0.28
N ILE A 147 2.92 4.22 -0.42
CA ILE A 147 1.50 4.56 -0.54
C ILE A 147 1.01 5.21 0.75
N TYR A 148 1.30 4.61 1.91
CA TYR A 148 0.85 5.11 3.22
C TYR A 148 1.35 6.53 3.49
N LEU A 149 2.64 6.78 3.28
CA LEU A 149 3.23 8.10 3.49
C LEU A 149 2.65 9.12 2.49
N ASN A 150 2.38 8.74 1.24
CA ASN A 150 1.69 9.62 0.30
C ASN A 150 0.23 9.89 0.69
N LEU A 151 -0.47 8.96 1.35
CA LEU A 151 -1.80 9.21 1.91
C LEU A 151 -1.73 10.26 3.02
N ILE A 152 -0.76 10.17 3.94
CA ILE A 152 -0.51 11.20 4.97
C ILE A 152 -0.29 12.58 4.31
N MET A 153 0.57 12.64 3.30
CA MET A 153 0.86 13.88 2.58
C MET A 153 -0.37 14.44 1.85
N ALA A 154 -1.25 13.57 1.33
CA ALA A 154 -2.47 13.97 0.67
C ALA A 154 -3.52 14.52 1.65
N GLU A 155 -3.63 13.89 2.82
CA GLU A 155 -4.61 14.22 3.86
C GLU A 155 -4.23 15.51 4.60
N TYR A 156 -2.97 15.63 5.03
CA TYR A 156 -2.50 16.77 5.80
C TYR A 156 -1.95 17.90 4.94
N GLY A 157 -1.57 17.63 3.69
CA GLY A 157 -0.92 18.58 2.80
C GLY A 157 0.62 18.57 2.94
N VAL A 158 1.32 18.67 1.80
CA VAL A 158 2.78 18.45 1.73
C VAL A 158 3.57 19.38 2.65
N LEU A 159 3.22 20.67 2.69
CA LEU A 159 3.94 21.70 3.46
C LEU A 159 3.24 22.08 4.77
N SER A 160 2.34 21.24 5.28
CA SER A 160 1.58 21.59 6.49
C SER A 160 2.34 21.26 7.78
N PRO A 161 2.08 22.01 8.88
CA PRO A 161 2.60 21.66 10.19
C PRO A 161 2.17 20.27 10.69
N ALA A 162 0.98 19.81 10.28
CA ALA A 162 0.46 18.49 10.65
C ALA A 162 1.32 17.36 10.03
N THR A 163 1.67 17.49 8.75
CA THR A 163 2.62 16.59 8.08
C THR A 163 3.98 16.61 8.75
N GLU A 164 4.50 17.80 9.09
CA GLU A 164 5.80 17.91 9.76
C GLU A 164 5.81 17.21 11.12
N ASN A 165 4.79 17.46 11.94
CA ASN A 165 4.64 16.84 13.25
C ASN A 165 4.51 15.31 13.15
N TYR A 166 3.80 14.82 12.14
CA TYR A 166 3.69 13.39 11.87
C TYR A 166 5.06 12.79 11.57
N LEU A 167 5.81 13.39 10.64
CA LEU A 167 7.13 12.90 10.22
C LEU A 167 8.16 12.97 11.34
N ARG A 168 8.14 14.03 12.17
CA ARG A 168 8.99 14.12 13.37
C ARG A 168 8.65 13.04 14.39
N SER A 169 7.37 12.74 14.58
CA SER A 169 6.92 11.68 15.48
C SER A 169 7.40 10.32 14.98
N LEU A 170 7.24 10.06 13.66
CA LEU A 170 7.75 8.85 13.02
C LEU A 170 9.26 8.74 13.18
N GLN A 171 10.02 9.78 12.84
CA GLN A 171 11.47 9.77 12.98
C GLN A 171 11.90 9.50 14.41
N ARG A 172 11.28 10.14 15.41
CA ARG A 172 11.59 9.88 16.81
C ARG A 172 11.34 8.42 17.20
N ILE A 173 10.28 7.78 16.69
CA ILE A 173 10.02 6.37 16.96
C ILE A 173 11.13 5.51 16.36
N LEU A 174 11.54 5.79 15.12
CA LEU A 174 12.60 5.07 14.43
C LEU A 174 13.97 5.27 15.12
N ASP A 175 14.25 6.47 15.63
CA ASP A 175 15.50 6.79 16.34
C ASP A 175 15.54 6.20 17.77
N GLN A 176 14.38 5.87 18.36
CA GLN A 176 14.24 5.29 19.70
C GLN A 176 14.14 3.76 19.67
N ASP A 177 14.01 3.16 18.50
CA ASP A 177 13.97 1.71 18.37
C ASP A 177 15.41 1.19 18.48
N ASP A 178 15.76 0.65 19.65
CA ASP A 178 17.06 0.03 19.98
C ASP A 178 17.30 -1.31 19.23
N ASP A 179 16.44 -1.65 18.26
CA ASP A 179 16.62 -2.84 17.44
C ASP A 179 17.83 -2.64 16.51
N ASP A 180 18.95 -3.34 16.79
CA ASP A 180 20.21 -3.35 16.01
C ASP A 180 20.01 -3.76 14.53
N SER A 181 18.79 -4.11 14.16
CA SER A 181 18.34 -4.42 12.81
C SER A 181 18.33 -3.15 11.95
N SER A 182 19.18 -3.09 10.91
CA SER A 182 19.16 -1.99 9.93
C SER A 182 17.74 -1.76 9.42
N LEU A 183 17.23 -0.52 9.47
CA LEU A 183 15.84 -0.20 9.16
C LEU A 183 15.41 -0.75 7.78
N THR A 184 14.57 -1.79 7.79
CA THR A 184 14.04 -2.41 6.57
C THR A 184 12.65 -1.86 6.25
N ALA A 185 12.20 -2.01 4.99
CA ALA A 185 10.83 -1.68 4.60
C ALA A 185 9.77 -2.46 5.40
N GLU A 186 10.09 -3.69 5.82
CA GLU A 186 9.22 -4.53 6.65
C GLU A 186 9.05 -3.94 8.05
N HIS A 187 10.15 -3.49 8.66
CA HIS A 187 10.15 -2.83 9.96
C HIS A 187 9.44 -1.47 9.87
N LEU A 188 9.73 -0.66 8.85
CA LEU A 188 9.04 0.62 8.64
C LEU A 188 7.52 0.43 8.50
N LEU A 189 7.08 -0.59 7.75
CA LEU A 189 5.65 -0.88 7.63
C LEU A 189 5.05 -1.24 8.99
N TRP A 190 5.72 -2.07 9.78
CA TRP A 190 5.26 -2.43 11.12
C TRP A 190 5.06 -1.19 12.00
N THR A 191 6.06 -0.30 12.02
CA THR A 191 6.01 0.95 12.77
C THR A 191 4.86 1.84 12.32
N LEU A 192 4.68 1.99 11.00
CA LEU A 192 3.54 2.75 10.44
C LEU A 192 2.21 2.15 10.87
N LEU A 193 2.05 0.83 10.91
CA LEU A 193 0.81 0.18 11.30
C LEU A 193 0.52 0.27 12.81
N ALA A 194 1.54 0.28 13.66
CA ALA A 194 1.39 0.17 15.12
C ALA A 194 1.35 1.52 15.86
N ALA A 195 2.02 2.56 15.35
CA ALA A 195 2.45 3.67 16.19
C ALA A 195 1.46 4.84 16.33
N PHE A 196 0.33 4.84 15.62
CA PHE A 196 -0.55 6.01 15.50
C PHE A 196 -2.00 5.76 15.96
N PRO A 197 -2.70 6.79 16.48
CA PRO A 197 -4.00 6.64 17.14
C PRO A 197 -5.15 6.21 16.20
N PRO A 198 -6.16 5.48 16.72
CA PRO A 198 -6.82 4.41 15.97
C PRO A 198 -7.78 4.80 14.84
N GLU A 199 -8.70 5.77 14.98
CA GLU A 199 -9.84 5.83 14.04
C GLU A 199 -9.46 6.25 12.60
N GLU A 200 -8.83 7.41 12.44
CA GLU A 200 -8.35 7.86 11.12
C GLU A 200 -7.18 7.01 10.61
N HIS A 201 -6.42 6.42 11.53
CA HIS A 201 -5.33 5.52 11.22
C HIS A 201 -5.81 4.23 10.55
N TYR A 202 -6.84 3.58 11.08
CA TYR A 202 -7.36 2.34 10.49
C TYR A 202 -7.96 2.55 9.10
N LYS A 203 -8.69 3.66 8.88
CA LYS A 203 -9.20 4.01 7.55
C LYS A 203 -8.07 4.13 6.53
N ARG A 204 -6.98 4.79 6.92
CA ARG A 204 -5.78 4.93 6.09
C ARG A 204 -5.11 3.60 5.81
N ILE A 205 -4.99 2.74 6.83
CA ILE A 205 -4.45 1.39 6.67
C ILE A 205 -5.28 0.59 5.66
N TRP A 206 -6.60 0.55 5.80
CA TRP A 206 -7.45 -0.23 4.89
C TRP A 206 -7.39 0.32 3.47
N LYS A 207 -7.38 1.65 3.30
CA LYS A 207 -7.16 2.27 2.00
C LYS A 207 -5.82 1.85 1.41
N MET A 208 -4.72 1.97 2.16
CA MET A 208 -3.40 1.50 1.73
C MET A 208 -3.44 0.03 1.32
N CYS A 209 -4.09 -0.86 2.09
CA CYS A 209 -4.23 -2.28 1.74
C CYS A 209 -4.93 -2.50 0.40
N ARG A 210 -5.99 -1.74 0.09
CA ARG A 210 -6.68 -1.81 -1.21
C ARG A 210 -5.78 -1.34 -2.34
N LEU A 211 -5.13 -0.20 -2.16
CA LEU A 211 -4.23 0.39 -3.16
C LEU A 211 -3.02 -0.50 -3.47
N VAL A 212 -2.39 -1.07 -2.43
CA VAL A 212 -1.29 -2.02 -2.59
C VAL A 212 -1.74 -3.27 -3.35
N ALA A 213 -2.92 -3.81 -3.03
CA ALA A 213 -3.43 -5.00 -3.72
C ALA A 213 -3.66 -4.75 -5.21
N VAL A 214 -4.14 -3.56 -5.57
CA VAL A 214 -4.29 -3.12 -6.96
C VAL A 214 -2.92 -3.00 -7.65
N VAL A 215 -1.94 -2.36 -7.01
CA VAL A 215 -0.59 -2.20 -7.58
C VAL A 215 0.15 -3.52 -7.72
N LYS A 216 -0.11 -4.51 -6.86
CA LYS A 216 0.44 -5.87 -6.98
C LYS A 216 0.00 -6.57 -8.28
N CYS A 217 -1.16 -6.23 -8.82
CA CYS A 217 -1.62 -6.73 -10.12
C CYS A 217 -0.90 -6.04 -11.30
N ALA A 218 -0.08 -5.02 -11.04
CA ALA A 218 0.64 -4.33 -12.11
C ALA A 218 1.87 -5.14 -12.60
N ARG A 219 2.16 -5.01 -13.89
CA ARG A 219 3.38 -5.48 -14.54
C ARG A 219 4.60 -4.76 -13.97
N ALA A 220 5.78 -5.33 -14.24
CA ALA A 220 7.04 -4.84 -13.70
C ALA A 220 7.33 -3.36 -14.04
N HIS A 221 7.14 -2.96 -15.30
CA HIS A 221 7.38 -1.59 -15.73
C HIS A 221 6.45 -0.58 -15.03
N THR A 222 5.15 -0.89 -14.96
CA THR A 222 4.13 -0.06 -14.30
C THR A 222 4.38 0.06 -12.80
N TRP A 223 4.75 -1.04 -12.15
CA TRP A 223 5.17 -1.02 -10.74
C TRP A 223 6.33 -0.05 -10.51
N VAL A 224 7.40 -0.14 -11.32
CA VAL A 224 8.58 0.73 -11.20
C VAL A 224 8.20 2.19 -11.45
N ALA A 225 7.34 2.46 -12.44
CA ALA A 225 6.84 3.81 -12.70
C ALA A 225 6.06 4.39 -11.52
N VAL A 226 5.12 3.61 -10.96
CA VAL A 226 4.35 4.00 -9.76
C VAL A 226 5.29 4.26 -8.58
N GLU A 227 6.24 3.35 -8.34
CA GLU A 227 7.15 3.46 -7.23
C GLU A 227 8.03 4.72 -7.31
N ASN A 228 8.61 4.99 -8.49
CA ASN A 228 9.43 6.17 -8.72
C ASN A 228 8.62 7.47 -8.59
N ALA A 229 7.38 7.48 -9.06
CA ALA A 229 6.49 8.62 -8.90
C ALA A 229 6.15 8.87 -7.43
N LEU A 230 5.78 7.83 -6.67
CA LEU A 230 5.49 7.96 -5.23
C LEU A 230 6.68 8.49 -4.44
N ARG A 231 7.91 8.05 -4.76
CA ARG A 231 9.14 8.60 -4.16
C ARG A 231 9.33 10.07 -4.50
N THR A 232 9.14 10.42 -5.77
CA THR A 232 9.27 11.81 -6.24
C THR A 232 8.26 12.71 -5.54
N PHE A 233 7.02 12.24 -5.35
CA PHE A 233 5.99 12.97 -4.62
C PHE A 233 6.35 13.19 -3.14
N LEU A 234 7.02 12.24 -2.48
CA LEU A 234 7.49 12.40 -1.10
C LEU A 234 8.65 13.38 -0.99
N ARG A 235 9.54 13.40 -1.98
CA ARG A 235 10.70 14.29 -2.02
C ARG A 235 10.38 15.73 -2.39
N ALA A 236 9.11 16.03 -2.71
CA ALA A 236 8.62 17.30 -3.20
C ALA A 236 9.45 17.81 -4.41
N PRO A 237 9.04 17.51 -5.66
CA PRO A 237 9.84 17.81 -6.83
C PRO A 237 10.17 19.31 -6.92
N GLU A 238 11.36 19.66 -7.43
CA GLU A 238 11.79 21.06 -7.54
C GLU A 238 11.47 21.69 -8.90
N SER A 239 11.12 20.88 -9.90
CA SER A 239 10.80 21.34 -11.26
C SER A 239 9.71 20.52 -11.92
N VAL A 240 8.97 21.16 -12.84
CA VAL A 240 7.98 20.49 -13.69
C VAL A 240 8.64 19.39 -14.52
N ALA A 241 9.78 19.70 -15.16
CA ALA A 241 10.50 18.74 -16.00
C ALA A 241 10.92 17.48 -15.23
N GLY A 242 11.40 17.62 -13.99
CA GLY A 242 11.74 16.47 -13.15
C GLY A 242 10.53 15.62 -12.77
N LEU A 243 9.39 16.28 -12.46
CA LEU A 243 8.15 15.58 -12.15
C LEU A 243 7.58 14.85 -13.38
N GLU A 244 7.60 15.49 -14.55
CA GLU A 244 7.16 14.90 -15.82
C GLU A 244 8.04 13.73 -16.24
N ALA A 245 9.37 13.84 -16.09
CA ALA A 245 10.28 12.75 -16.41
C ALA A 245 9.90 11.46 -15.67
N VAL A 246 9.56 11.56 -14.38
CA VAL A 246 9.21 10.39 -13.56
C VAL A 246 7.76 9.92 -13.76
N THR A 247 6.84 10.84 -14.06
CA THR A 247 5.41 10.51 -14.25
C THR A 247 5.04 10.15 -15.69
N SER A 248 5.95 10.36 -16.66
CA SER A 248 5.73 10.02 -18.07
C SER A 248 5.49 8.52 -18.31
N GLY A 249 6.06 7.66 -17.46
CA GLY A 249 5.84 6.22 -17.50
C GLY A 249 4.47 5.78 -16.93
N TRP A 250 3.68 6.70 -16.37
CA TRP A 250 2.34 6.43 -15.88
C TRP A 250 1.29 6.80 -16.94
N ASN A 251 0.52 5.80 -17.37
CA ASN A 251 -0.66 5.99 -18.18
C ASN A 251 -1.86 5.30 -17.50
N ARG A 252 -2.89 6.10 -17.21
CA ARG A 252 -4.12 5.65 -16.56
C ARG A 252 -4.83 4.53 -17.33
N GLU A 253 -4.97 4.68 -18.64
CA GLU A 253 -5.73 3.74 -19.47
C GLU A 253 -4.96 2.42 -19.63
N ASP A 254 -3.64 2.52 -19.83
CA ASP A 254 -2.77 1.34 -19.90
C ASP A 254 -2.78 0.58 -18.57
N PHE A 255 -2.67 1.30 -17.45
CA PHE A 255 -2.75 0.73 -16.10
C PHE A 255 -4.08 0.00 -15.86
N LEU A 256 -5.21 0.66 -16.11
CA LEU A 256 -6.52 0.06 -15.91
C LEU A 256 -6.71 -1.17 -16.79
N THR A 257 -6.29 -1.09 -18.05
CA THR A 257 -6.35 -2.23 -18.98
C THR A 257 -5.47 -3.38 -18.49
N GLU A 258 -4.29 -3.08 -17.96
CA GLU A 258 -3.35 -4.07 -17.42
C GLU A 258 -3.91 -4.82 -16.21
N VAL A 259 -4.46 -4.10 -15.23
CA VAL A 259 -4.97 -4.72 -14.00
C VAL A 259 -6.35 -5.35 -14.17
N GLN A 260 -7.17 -4.89 -15.14
CA GLN A 260 -8.49 -5.47 -15.45
C GLN A 260 -8.42 -6.68 -16.36
N ARG A 261 -7.43 -6.78 -17.27
CA ARG A 261 -7.20 -8.01 -18.05
C ARG A 261 -6.92 -9.22 -17.16
N GLN A 262 -6.40 -8.97 -15.96
CA GLN A 262 -6.11 -9.96 -14.94
C GLN A 262 -7.35 -10.38 -14.11
N GLU A 263 -8.51 -9.75 -14.33
CA GLU A 263 -9.77 -10.00 -13.60
C GLU A 263 -10.53 -11.26 -14.09
N GLY A 264 -9.92 -12.08 -14.95
CA GLY A 264 -10.61 -13.22 -15.58
C GLY A 264 -9.75 -14.42 -16.00
N THR A 265 -8.46 -14.45 -15.72
CA THR A 265 -7.57 -15.56 -16.08
C THR A 265 -6.77 -16.06 -14.86
N ASP A 266 -6.53 -17.37 -14.76
CA ASP A 266 -5.54 -17.97 -13.83
C ASP A 266 -4.10 -17.44 -14.04
N GLU A 267 -3.91 -16.53 -15.00
CA GLU A 267 -2.67 -15.84 -15.32
C GLU A 267 -2.21 -14.84 -14.24
N VAL A 268 -3.06 -14.50 -13.26
CA VAL A 268 -2.62 -13.71 -12.07
C VAL A 268 -1.51 -14.45 -11.32
N ALA A 269 -1.63 -15.78 -11.21
CA ALA A 269 -0.58 -16.62 -10.67
C ALA A 269 0.61 -16.71 -11.64
N ALA A 270 0.37 -16.83 -12.95
CA ALA A 270 1.43 -16.99 -13.95
C ALA A 270 2.34 -15.75 -14.11
N LEU A 271 1.80 -14.53 -14.07
CA LEU A 271 2.57 -13.27 -14.09
C LEU A 271 3.33 -13.04 -12.79
N PHE A 272 2.74 -13.45 -11.66
CA PHE A 272 3.41 -13.50 -10.37
C PHE A 272 4.59 -14.50 -10.37
N HIS A 273 4.43 -15.64 -11.05
CA HIS A 273 5.47 -16.65 -11.25
C HIS A 273 6.57 -16.21 -12.24
N THR A 274 6.22 -15.53 -13.34
CA THR A 274 7.22 -15.04 -14.32
C THR A 274 8.03 -13.86 -13.80
N ARG A 275 7.46 -13.06 -12.88
CA ARG A 275 8.17 -11.92 -12.27
C ARG A 275 9.08 -12.35 -11.11
N HIS A 276 8.70 -13.38 -10.34
CA HIS A 276 9.28 -13.64 -9.02
C HIS A 276 9.39 -15.14 -8.62
N GLY A 277 9.36 -16.07 -9.57
CA GLY A 277 9.48 -17.51 -9.31
C GLY A 277 8.18 -18.20 -8.86
N ALA A 278 8.10 -19.51 -9.07
CA ALA A 278 6.92 -20.32 -8.77
C ALA A 278 6.61 -20.36 -7.26
N ASP A 279 5.34 -20.16 -6.89
CA ASP A 279 4.88 -20.56 -5.55
C ASP A 279 4.88 -22.09 -5.50
N VAL A 280 5.11 -22.64 -4.30
CA VAL A 280 4.87 -24.07 -4.05
C VAL A 280 3.36 -24.29 -4.12
N PRO A 281 2.84 -25.06 -5.10
CA PRO A 281 1.42 -25.35 -5.16
C PRO A 281 1.02 -26.06 -3.87
N CYS A 282 -0.16 -25.69 -3.36
CA CYS A 282 -0.81 -26.41 -2.28
C CYS A 282 -0.85 -27.89 -2.68
N SER A 283 -0.23 -28.78 -1.90
CA SER A 283 -0.26 -30.22 -2.17
C SER A 283 -1.70 -30.65 -2.40
N GLU A 284 -1.96 -31.48 -3.42
CA GLU A 284 -3.29 -31.96 -3.82
C GLU A 284 -4.10 -32.66 -2.69
N GLY A 285 -3.52 -32.83 -1.50
CA GLY A 285 -4.14 -33.37 -0.28
C GLY A 285 -4.49 -32.37 0.83
N CYS A 286 -4.58 -31.05 0.59
CA CYS A 286 -4.93 -30.10 1.65
C CYS A 286 -6.41 -30.23 2.08
N GLN A 287 -6.67 -30.98 3.16
CA GLN A 287 -8.01 -31.24 3.72
C GLN A 287 -8.62 -30.08 4.53
N ILE A 288 -8.03 -28.88 4.53
CA ILE A 288 -8.63 -27.72 5.25
C ILE A 288 -9.88 -27.19 4.52
N CYS A 289 -10.14 -27.65 3.29
CA CYS A 289 -11.27 -27.23 2.46
C CYS A 289 -12.55 -28.09 2.57
N ALA A 290 -12.78 -28.84 3.65
CA ALA A 290 -14.07 -29.50 3.87
C ALA A 290 -14.57 -29.35 5.31
N LEU A 291 -14.97 -28.13 5.69
CA LEU A 291 -15.94 -27.98 6.77
C LEU A 291 -17.19 -27.32 6.18
N LYS A 292 -18.26 -28.11 6.17
CA LYS A 292 -19.64 -27.68 5.88
C LYS A 292 -19.96 -26.38 6.62
N PRO A 293 -20.83 -25.51 6.08
CA PRO A 293 -21.31 -24.36 6.84
C PRO A 293 -21.90 -24.85 8.17
N ALA A 294 -21.59 -24.14 9.26
CA ALA A 294 -22.26 -24.34 10.52
C ALA A 294 -23.75 -24.05 10.32
N THR A 295 -24.56 -25.11 10.28
CA THR A 295 -26.00 -25.01 10.47
C THR A 295 -26.22 -24.56 11.91
N PHE A 296 -26.71 -23.33 12.08
CA PHE A 296 -27.43 -22.91 13.28
C PHE A 296 -28.87 -23.45 13.19
#